data_AF-A0A924W031-F1
#
_entry.id   AF-A0A924W031-F1
#
_cell.length_a   1.000
_cell.length_b   1.000
_cell.length_c   1.000
_cell.angle_alpha   90.00
_cell.angle_beta   90.00
_cell.angle_gamma   90.00
#
_symmetry.space_group_name_H-M   'P 1'
#
loop_
_entity.id
_entity.type
_entity.pdbx_description
1 polymer ?
#
loop_
_entity_poly.entity_id
_entity_poly.type
_entity_poly.pdbx_seq_one_letter_code
_entity_poly.pdbx_strand_id
1 'polypeptide(L)'
;MIALCASYLLILAVFMLITWATHARGWGLVAGLFALGLGVGSFNLLIEAVAFGVLSWQEAAKSFAVQTAVVAALAALAMLAARLFPPALNAPTLRFDAPRLIAIVLAYEALYITAGVAVFPYVSDYYAAHQIPHIGEVMALQAARACIFAAVAAVLLRGGLRYASLVLGVAFSVVGGLAPLLPDNPFMPPQLRALHAIEVGVSNFLFGAIVGWLLTRKPKPASAQAAP
;
A
#
# COMPACT_ATOMS: atom_id res chain seq x y z
N MET A 1 -6.14 -23.04 -0.71
CA MET A 1 -6.70 -22.57 -1.99
C MET A 1 -7.72 -21.43 -1.81
N ILE A 2 -8.76 -21.59 -0.98
CA ILE A 2 -9.79 -20.55 -0.76
C ILE A 2 -9.20 -19.20 -0.32
N ALA A 3 -8.32 -19.19 0.70
CA ALA A 3 -7.70 -17.94 1.20
C ALA A 3 -6.84 -17.22 0.15
N LEU A 4 -6.18 -17.98 -0.73
CA LEU A 4 -5.39 -17.42 -1.83
C LEU A 4 -6.29 -16.76 -2.88
N CYS A 5 -7.38 -17.42 -3.27
CA CYS A 5 -8.37 -16.83 -4.17
C CYS A 5 -8.98 -15.57 -3.56
N ALA A 6 -9.33 -15.59 -2.27
CA ALA A 6 -9.85 -14.42 -1.56
C ALA A 6 -8.85 -13.25 -1.56
N SER A 7 -7.56 -13.52 -1.33
CA SER A 7 -6.49 -12.52 -1.42
C SER A 7 -6.44 -11.84 -2.79
N TYR A 8 -6.43 -12.61 -3.88
CA TYR A 8 -6.41 -12.04 -5.23
C TYR A 8 -7.70 -11.31 -5.61
N LEU A 9 -8.85 -11.78 -5.13
CA LEU A 9 -10.13 -11.08 -5.30
C LEU A 9 -10.14 -9.73 -4.56
N LEU A 10 -9.57 -9.65 -3.37
CA LEU A 10 -9.41 -8.39 -2.63
C LEU A 10 -8.50 -7.41 -3.37
N ILE A 11 -7.36 -7.88 -3.89
CA ILE A 11 -6.44 -7.05 -4.69
C ILE A 11 -7.16 -6.56 -5.96
N LEU A 12 -7.89 -7.44 -6.65
CA LEU A 12 -8.67 -7.07 -7.81
C LEU A 12 -9.75 -6.04 -7.46
N ALA A 13 -10.45 -6.19 -6.34
CA ALA A 13 -11.43 -5.22 -5.87
C ALA A 13 -10.80 -3.84 -5.62
N VAL A 14 -9.58 -3.79 -5.06
CA VAL A 14 -8.82 -2.54 -4.92
C VAL A 14 -8.44 -1.96 -6.28
N PHE A 15 -7.97 -2.78 -7.22
CA PHE A 15 -7.63 -2.31 -8.57
C PHE A 15 -8.86 -1.74 -9.29
N MET A 16 -10.02 -2.36 -9.10
CA MET A 16 -11.31 -1.87 -9.57
C MET A 16 -11.70 -0.55 -8.89
N LEU A 17 -11.50 -0.43 -7.58
CA LEU A 17 -11.71 0.83 -6.84
C LEU A 17 -10.83 1.95 -7.38
N ILE A 18 -9.53 1.69 -7.62
CA ILE A 18 -8.61 2.66 -8.22
C ILE A 18 -9.07 3.06 -9.62
N THR A 19 -9.43 2.08 -10.44
CA THR A 19 -9.91 2.30 -11.82
C THR A 19 -11.17 3.18 -11.85
N TRP A 20 -12.10 2.93 -10.93
CA TRP A 20 -13.30 3.74 -10.73
C TRP A 20 -12.95 5.14 -10.18
N ALA A 21 -11.96 5.27 -9.30
CA ALA A 21 -11.62 6.51 -8.65
C ALA A 21 -10.70 7.44 -9.47
N THR A 22 -10.03 6.92 -10.49
CA THR A 22 -9.01 7.67 -11.23
C THR A 22 -9.53 8.23 -12.55
N HIS A 23 -8.95 9.36 -12.98
CA HIS A 23 -9.09 9.85 -14.36
C HIS A 23 -8.16 9.13 -15.33
N ALA A 24 -7.07 8.53 -14.84
CA ALA A 24 -6.07 7.89 -15.69
C ALA A 24 -6.67 6.75 -16.52
N ARG A 25 -6.21 6.61 -17.76
CA ARG A 25 -6.57 5.53 -18.69
C ARG A 25 -5.32 5.05 -19.42
N GLY A 26 -5.42 3.90 -20.09
CA GLY A 26 -4.30 3.29 -20.80
C GLY A 26 -3.07 3.11 -19.91
N TRP A 27 -1.90 3.56 -20.39
CA TRP A 27 -0.63 3.41 -19.69
C TRP A 27 -0.55 4.12 -18.34
N GLY A 28 -1.25 5.24 -18.14
CA GLY A 28 -1.29 5.92 -16.85
C GLY A 28 -1.95 5.07 -15.76
N LEU A 29 -3.03 4.36 -16.12
CA LEU A 29 -3.70 3.41 -15.22
C LEU A 29 -2.80 2.20 -14.95
N VAL A 30 -2.17 1.64 -15.99
CA VAL A 30 -1.22 0.52 -15.85
C VAL A 30 -0.12 0.87 -14.85
N ALA A 31 0.53 2.03 -15.04
CA ALA A 31 1.60 2.47 -14.16
C ALA A 31 1.13 2.60 -12.71
N GLY A 32 -0.06 3.14 -12.47
CA GLY A 32 -0.66 3.24 -11.14
C GLY A 32 -0.91 1.87 -10.49
N LEU A 33 -1.54 0.95 -11.22
CA LEU A 33 -1.85 -0.39 -10.72
C LEU A 33 -0.58 -1.22 -10.48
N PHE A 34 0.42 -1.13 -11.35
CA PHE A 34 1.72 -1.78 -11.16
C PHE A 34 2.50 -1.17 -10.00
N ALA A 35 2.51 0.16 -9.86
CA ALA A 35 3.14 0.82 -8.72
C ALA A 35 2.52 0.34 -7.40
N LEU A 36 1.18 0.22 -7.34
CA LEU A 36 0.49 -0.31 -6.17
C LEU A 36 0.79 -1.80 -5.94
N GLY A 37 0.57 -2.65 -6.95
CA GLY A 37 0.73 -4.10 -6.81
C GLY A 37 2.17 -4.53 -6.53
N LEU A 38 3.14 -3.95 -7.24
CA LEU A 38 4.56 -4.33 -7.10
C LEU A 38 5.29 -3.51 -6.06
N GLY A 39 5.05 -2.20 -5.97
CA GLY A 39 5.71 -1.35 -4.98
C GLY A 39 5.23 -1.66 -3.57
N VAL A 40 3.91 -1.61 -3.36
CA VAL A 40 3.31 -1.86 -2.03
C VAL A 40 3.06 -3.34 -1.80
N GLY A 41 2.37 -4.02 -2.73
CA GLY A 41 1.92 -5.40 -2.54
C GLY A 41 2.99 -6.48 -2.75
N SER A 42 4.22 -6.11 -3.13
CA SER A 42 5.33 -7.06 -3.30
C SER A 42 6.62 -6.55 -2.70
N PHE A 43 7.24 -5.51 -3.28
CA PHE A 43 8.56 -5.04 -2.89
C PHE A 43 8.61 -4.62 -1.42
N ASN A 44 7.68 -3.77 -0.95
CA ASN A 44 7.61 -3.34 0.45
C ASN A 44 7.44 -4.48 1.47
N LEU A 45 6.81 -5.59 1.07
CA LEU A 45 6.63 -6.76 1.93
C LEU A 45 7.87 -7.66 1.90
N LEU A 46 8.44 -7.85 0.71
CA LEU A 46 9.59 -8.73 0.52
C LEU A 46 10.87 -8.16 1.13
N ILE A 47 11.10 -6.85 1.05
CA ILE A 47 12.27 -6.24 1.70
C ILE A 47 12.18 -6.35 3.23
N GLU A 48 10.98 -6.29 3.79
CA GLU A 48 10.76 -6.53 5.22
C GLU A 48 10.99 -8.00 5.56
N ALA A 49 10.40 -8.92 4.82
CA ALA A 49 10.62 -10.35 5.03
C ALA A 49 12.10 -10.73 4.97
N VAL A 50 12.88 -10.12 4.07
CA VAL A 50 14.33 -10.35 3.99
C VAL A 50 15.07 -9.71 5.18
N ALA A 51 14.73 -8.47 5.55
CA ALA A 51 15.38 -7.77 6.66
C ALA A 51 15.14 -8.46 8.01
N PHE A 52 13.97 -9.09 8.19
CA PHE A 52 13.64 -9.89 9.37
C PHE A 52 14.09 -11.35 9.28
N GLY A 53 14.87 -11.71 8.24
CA GLY A 53 15.42 -13.07 8.09
C GLY A 53 14.39 -14.16 7.79
N VAL A 54 13.18 -13.78 7.38
CA VAL A 54 12.10 -14.72 7.02
C VAL A 54 12.35 -15.35 5.65
N LEU A 55 12.90 -14.58 4.72
CA LEU A 55 13.21 -15.02 3.36
C LEU A 55 14.65 -14.69 2.98
N SER A 56 15.26 -15.55 2.17
CA SER A 56 16.49 -15.20 1.46
C SER A 56 16.21 -14.25 0.29
N TRP A 57 17.24 -13.52 -0.16
CA TRP A 57 17.15 -12.68 -1.36
C TRP A 57 16.72 -13.46 -2.62
N GLN A 58 17.11 -14.73 -2.73
CA GLN A 58 16.73 -15.58 -3.87
C GLN A 58 15.23 -15.93 -3.84
N GLU A 59 14.69 -16.28 -2.68
CA GLU A 59 13.26 -16.55 -2.50
C GLU A 59 12.42 -15.29 -2.70
N ALA A 60 12.91 -14.15 -2.20
CA ALA A 60 12.28 -12.85 -2.43
C ALA A 60 12.23 -12.51 -3.94
N ALA A 61 13.33 -12.70 -4.67
CA ALA A 61 13.38 -12.45 -6.11
C ALA A 61 12.42 -13.35 -6.89
N LYS A 62 12.36 -14.66 -6.56
CA LYS A 62 11.40 -15.60 -7.17
C LYS A 62 9.96 -15.19 -6.89
N SER A 63 9.67 -14.84 -5.63
CA SER A 63 8.34 -14.39 -5.22
C SER A 63 7.94 -13.11 -5.96
N PHE A 64 8.85 -12.15 -6.09
CA PHE A 64 8.62 -10.92 -6.84
C PHE A 64 8.32 -11.19 -8.33
N ALA A 65 9.04 -12.12 -8.96
CA ALA A 65 8.79 -12.49 -10.35
C ALA A 65 7.40 -13.10 -10.56
N VAL A 66 6.98 -14.01 -9.66
CA VAL A 66 5.63 -14.60 -9.69
C VAL A 66 4.56 -13.53 -9.46
N GLN A 67 4.74 -12.67 -8.47
CA GLN A 67 3.78 -11.59 -8.19
C GLN A 67 3.69 -10.59 -9.34
N THR A 68 4.77 -10.38 -10.10
CA THR A 68 4.75 -9.57 -11.32
C THR A 68 3.78 -10.10 -12.35
N ALA A 69 3.79 -11.40 -12.61
CA ALA A 69 2.83 -12.02 -13.54
C ALA A 69 1.39 -11.92 -13.04
N VAL A 70 1.16 -12.15 -11.74
CA VAL A 70 -0.18 -12.04 -11.14
C VAL A 70 -0.71 -10.61 -11.20
N VAL A 71 0.09 -9.62 -10.77
CA VAL A 71 -0.29 -8.21 -10.83
C VAL A 71 -0.56 -7.77 -12.27
N ALA A 72 0.23 -8.24 -13.24
CA ALA A 72 -0.02 -7.96 -14.65
C ALA A 72 -1.38 -8.49 -15.12
N ALA A 73 -1.73 -9.73 -14.74
CA ALA A 73 -3.03 -10.31 -15.05
C ALA A 73 -4.19 -9.54 -14.40
N LEU A 74 -4.09 -9.22 -13.10
CA LEU A 74 -5.11 -8.46 -12.38
C LEU A 74 -5.27 -7.03 -12.92
N ALA A 75 -4.14 -6.38 -13.27
CA ALA A 75 -4.16 -5.05 -13.88
C ALA A 75 -4.82 -5.07 -15.26
N ALA A 76 -4.56 -6.09 -16.08
CA ALA A 76 -5.21 -6.26 -17.37
C ALA A 76 -6.73 -6.43 -17.22
N LEU A 77 -7.20 -7.20 -16.24
CA LEU A 77 -8.62 -7.34 -15.94
C LEU A 77 -9.24 -6.00 -15.52
N ALA A 78 -8.59 -5.26 -14.63
CA ALA A 78 -9.04 -3.94 -14.21
C ALA A 78 -9.09 -2.94 -15.38
N MET A 79 -8.12 -3.00 -16.30
CA MET A 79 -8.13 -2.17 -17.51
C MET A 79 -9.29 -2.50 -18.46
N LEU A 80 -9.62 -3.77 -18.66
CA LEU A 80 -10.76 -4.17 -19.47
C LEU A 80 -12.05 -3.62 -18.87
N ALA A 81 -12.17 -3.71 -17.55
CA ALA A 81 -13.32 -3.19 -16.81
C ALA A 81 -13.34 -1.65 -16.70
N ALA A 82 -12.21 -0.96 -16.93
CA ALA A 82 -12.14 0.51 -16.92
C ALA A 82 -13.10 1.17 -17.93
N ARG A 83 -13.45 0.43 -19.00
CA ARG A 83 -14.43 0.87 -20.02
C ARG A 83 -15.85 1.00 -19.46
N LEU A 84 -16.13 0.35 -18.33
CA LEU A 84 -17.43 0.39 -17.65
C LEU A 84 -17.60 1.62 -16.76
N PHE A 85 -16.53 2.37 -16.48
CA PHE A 85 -16.56 3.50 -15.57
C PHE A 85 -16.26 4.81 -16.29
N PRO A 86 -17.12 5.83 -16.16
CA PRO A 86 -16.78 7.16 -16.62
C PRO A 86 -15.52 7.63 -15.88
N PRO A 87 -14.61 8.38 -16.55
CA PRO A 87 -13.49 9.00 -15.86
C PRO A 87 -14.03 9.87 -14.72
N ALA A 88 -13.34 9.84 -13.59
CA ALA A 88 -13.67 10.74 -12.49
C ALA A 88 -13.66 12.19 -13.00
N LEU A 89 -14.30 13.10 -12.26
CA LEU A 89 -14.21 14.54 -12.48
C LEU A 89 -13.68 15.14 -11.17
N ASN A 90 -12.81 16.15 -11.27
CA ASN A 90 -12.13 16.82 -10.13
C ASN A 90 -10.97 16.03 -9.49
N ALA A 91 -9.85 15.96 -10.20
CA ALA A 91 -8.59 15.49 -9.66
C ALA A 91 -8.02 16.46 -8.61
N PRO A 92 -7.60 15.99 -7.43
CA PRO A 92 -6.85 16.83 -6.50
C PRO A 92 -5.50 17.20 -7.09
N THR A 93 -4.99 18.39 -6.75
CA THR A 93 -3.64 18.79 -7.15
C THR A 93 -2.61 18.13 -6.24
N LEU A 94 -1.63 17.42 -6.83
CA LEU A 94 -0.53 16.81 -6.11
C LEU A 94 0.40 17.87 -5.50
N ARG A 95 0.77 17.69 -4.24
CA ARG A 95 1.88 18.39 -3.58
C ARG A 95 2.91 17.37 -3.16
N PHE A 96 4.09 17.42 -3.76
CA PHE A 96 5.19 16.55 -3.37
C PHE A 96 6.42 17.41 -3.11
N ASP A 97 6.64 17.75 -1.83
CA ASP A 97 7.76 18.57 -1.37
C ASP A 97 8.38 17.97 -0.11
N ALA A 98 9.62 18.37 0.20
CA ALA A 98 10.42 17.77 1.28
C ALA A 98 9.71 17.77 2.65
N PRO A 99 9.07 18.87 3.10
CA PRO A 99 8.28 18.85 4.35
C PRO A 99 7.19 17.79 4.40
N ARG A 100 6.49 17.53 3.29
CA ARG A 100 5.45 16.48 3.24
C ARG A 100 6.09 15.10 3.30
N LEU A 101 7.21 14.90 2.60
CA LEU A 101 7.92 13.62 2.64
C LEU A 101 8.42 13.30 4.06
N ILE A 102 8.99 14.29 4.76
CA ILE A 102 9.40 14.16 6.16
C ILE A 102 8.18 13.80 7.03
N ALA A 103 7.06 14.52 6.88
CA ALA A 103 5.84 14.25 7.63
C ALA A 103 5.29 12.84 7.35
N ILE A 104 5.39 12.35 6.11
CA ILE A 104 4.98 10.99 5.74
C ILE A 104 5.87 9.95 6.43
N VAL A 105 7.19 10.11 6.40
CA VAL A 105 8.12 9.20 7.09
C VAL A 105 7.81 9.16 8.58
N LEU A 106 7.70 10.32 9.23
CA LEU A 106 7.39 10.40 10.66
C LEU A 106 6.03 9.78 11.01
N ALA A 107 5.01 9.99 10.16
CA ALA A 107 3.70 9.38 10.35
C ALA A 107 3.76 7.85 10.23
N TYR A 108 4.55 7.33 9.29
CA TYR A 108 4.73 5.89 9.12
C TYR A 108 5.41 5.27 10.34
N GLU A 109 6.50 5.85 10.82
CA GLU A 109 7.20 5.40 12.03
C GLU A 109 6.27 5.42 13.26
N ALA A 110 5.54 6.52 13.46
CA ALA A 110 4.63 6.65 14.58
C ALA A 110 3.53 5.57 14.55
N LEU A 111 2.95 5.29 13.37
CA LEU A 111 1.94 4.25 13.21
C LEU A 111 2.54 2.85 13.39
N TYR A 112 3.73 2.60 12.87
CA TYR A 112 4.44 1.32 13.04
C TYR A 112 4.71 1.03 14.51
N ILE A 113 5.30 1.99 15.24
CA ILE A 113 5.58 1.84 16.68
C ILE A 113 4.28 1.66 17.47
N THR A 114 3.27 2.47 17.19
CA THR A 114 1.99 2.40 17.93
C THR A 114 1.29 1.07 17.70
N ALA A 115 1.26 0.58 16.46
CA ALA A 115 0.67 -0.71 16.12
C ALA A 115 1.44 -1.85 16.78
N GLY A 116 2.78 -1.83 16.69
CA GLY A 116 3.65 -2.81 17.32
C GLY A 116 3.49 -2.86 18.84
N VAL A 117 3.45 -1.71 19.52
CA VAL A 117 3.21 -1.63 20.98
C VAL A 117 1.85 -2.19 21.35
N ALA A 118 0.81 -1.89 20.56
CA ALA A 118 -0.54 -2.38 20.82
C ALA A 118 -0.66 -3.91 20.69
N VAL A 119 0.09 -4.52 19.76
CA VAL A 119 0.03 -5.95 19.47
C VAL A 119 1.08 -6.75 20.24
N PHE A 120 2.16 -6.13 20.70
CA PHE A 120 3.28 -6.77 21.40
C PHE A 120 2.84 -7.78 22.51
N PRO A 121 1.86 -7.47 23.37
CA PRO A 121 1.42 -8.42 24.42
C PRO A 121 0.87 -9.75 23.88
N TYR A 122 0.45 -9.80 22.62
CA TYR A 122 -0.13 -10.99 21.98
C TYR A 122 0.87 -11.76 21.13
N VAL A 123 2.02 -11.15 20.81
CA VAL A 123 3.02 -11.72 19.88
C VAL A 123 4.40 -11.88 20.53
N SER A 124 4.61 -11.41 21.76
CA SER A 124 5.92 -11.39 22.43
C SER A 124 6.57 -12.76 22.50
N ASP A 125 5.80 -13.81 22.83
CA ASP A 125 6.33 -15.17 22.99
C ASP A 125 6.82 -15.74 21.66
N TYR A 126 6.16 -15.38 20.56
CA TYR A 126 6.57 -15.75 19.22
C TYR A 126 7.90 -15.09 18.86
N TYR A 127 8.02 -13.78 19.13
CA TYR A 127 9.22 -13.01 18.81
C TYR A 127 10.39 -13.28 19.76
N ALA A 128 10.17 -13.78 20.97
CA ALA A 128 11.23 -14.14 21.92
C ALA A 128 12.18 -15.23 21.36
N ALA A 129 11.68 -16.07 20.45
CA ALA A 129 12.46 -17.11 19.78
C ALA A 129 13.17 -16.63 18.50
N HIS A 130 12.95 -15.39 18.06
CA HIS A 130 13.45 -14.87 16.78
C HIS A 130 14.47 -13.75 17.01
N GLN A 131 15.50 -13.69 16.15
CA GLN A 131 16.40 -12.54 16.12
C GLN A 131 15.69 -11.35 15.47
N ILE A 132 15.38 -10.35 16.28
CA ILE A 132 14.81 -9.09 15.79
C ILE A 132 15.98 -8.16 15.44
N PRO A 133 15.98 -7.51 14.26
CA PRO A 133 16.99 -6.51 13.91
C PRO A 133 17.08 -5.40 14.95
N HIS A 134 18.22 -4.70 15.00
CA HIS A 134 18.37 -3.57 15.91
C HIS A 134 17.35 -2.47 15.57
N ILE A 135 16.86 -1.75 16.58
CA ILE A 135 15.82 -0.74 16.39
C ILE A 135 16.19 0.29 15.32
N GLY A 136 17.45 0.71 15.23
CA GLY A 136 17.91 1.65 14.20
C GLY A 136 17.79 1.09 12.77
N GLU A 137 18.02 -0.21 12.59
CA GLU A 137 17.86 -0.90 11.30
C GLU A 137 16.38 -1.01 10.92
N VAL A 138 15.53 -1.32 11.91
CA VAL A 138 14.08 -1.35 11.73
C VAL A 138 13.57 0.04 11.32
N MET A 139 13.94 1.11 12.04
CA MET A 139 13.53 2.48 11.67
C MET A 139 14.07 2.89 10.30
N ALA A 140 15.32 2.55 9.95
CA ALA A 140 15.85 2.85 8.63
C ALA A 140 15.05 2.15 7.51
N LEU A 141 14.68 0.89 7.74
CA LEU A 141 13.82 0.12 6.84
C LEU A 141 12.41 0.73 6.73
N GLN A 142 11.78 1.08 7.86
CA GLN A 142 10.46 1.67 7.86
C GLN A 142 10.45 3.03 7.14
N ALA A 143 11.47 3.86 7.31
CA ALA A 143 11.65 5.09 6.54
C ALA A 143 11.76 4.84 5.03
N ALA A 144 12.50 3.81 4.61
CA ALA A 144 12.59 3.43 3.20
C ALA A 144 11.24 2.96 2.64
N ARG A 145 10.49 2.15 3.41
CA ARG A 145 9.14 1.69 3.06
C ARG A 145 8.16 2.85 2.94
N ALA A 146 8.21 3.82 3.86
CA ALA A 146 7.39 5.03 3.82
C ALA A 146 7.62 5.82 2.52
N CYS A 147 8.88 5.95 2.08
CA CYS A 147 9.22 6.58 0.81
C CYS A 147 8.64 5.84 -0.39
N ILE A 148 8.64 4.51 -0.38
CA ILE A 148 8.03 3.68 -1.45
C ILE A 148 6.52 3.91 -1.49
N PHE A 149 5.83 3.87 -0.35
CA PHE A 149 4.41 4.20 -0.26
C PHE A 149 4.11 5.62 -0.79
N ALA A 150 4.92 6.61 -0.41
CA ALA A 150 4.79 7.99 -0.87
C ALA A 150 4.94 8.10 -2.40
N ALA A 151 5.94 7.42 -2.97
CA ALA A 151 6.17 7.39 -4.41
C ALA A 151 5.00 6.74 -5.16
N VAL A 152 4.49 5.61 -4.67
CA VAL A 152 3.31 4.93 -5.23
C VAL A 152 2.07 5.81 -5.15
N ALA A 153 1.81 6.44 -4.00
CA ALA A 153 0.72 7.39 -3.84
C ALA A 153 0.84 8.55 -4.84
N ALA A 154 2.03 9.11 -5.03
CA ALA A 154 2.25 10.19 -5.99
C ALA A 154 1.91 9.77 -7.42
N VAL A 155 2.28 8.54 -7.84
CA VAL A 155 1.91 8.01 -9.17
C VAL A 155 0.39 7.91 -9.30
N LEU A 156 -0.31 7.34 -8.31
CA LEU A 156 -1.77 7.22 -8.32
C LEU A 156 -2.47 8.59 -8.32
N LEU A 157 -1.97 9.54 -7.53
CA LEU A 157 -2.53 10.88 -7.42
C LEU A 157 -2.33 11.72 -8.68
N ARG A 158 -1.23 11.53 -9.42
CA ARG A 158 -1.03 12.13 -10.76
C ARG A 158 -2.11 11.69 -11.75
N GLY A 159 -2.66 10.49 -11.58
CA GLY A 159 -3.81 10.01 -12.33
C GLY A 159 -5.15 10.66 -11.95
N GLY A 160 -5.17 11.55 -10.95
CA GLY A 160 -6.37 12.21 -10.46
C GLY A 160 -7.25 11.26 -9.66
N LEU A 161 -6.90 10.99 -8.42
CA LEU A 161 -7.66 10.07 -7.57
C LEU A 161 -8.73 10.83 -6.77
N ARG A 162 -10.02 10.60 -7.07
CA ARG A 162 -11.10 11.12 -6.21
C ARG A 162 -11.08 10.42 -4.85
N TYR A 163 -11.54 11.11 -3.82
CA TYR A 163 -11.52 10.62 -2.43
C TYR A 163 -10.13 10.08 -2.03
N ALA A 164 -9.07 10.76 -2.47
CA ALA A 164 -7.67 10.34 -2.38
C ALA A 164 -7.30 9.66 -1.05
N SER A 165 -7.58 10.31 0.09
CA SER A 165 -7.29 9.76 1.42
C SER A 165 -7.97 8.41 1.66
N LEU A 166 -9.28 8.32 1.40
CA LEU A 166 -10.02 7.09 1.65
C LEU A 166 -9.56 5.97 0.71
N VAL A 167 -9.39 6.27 -0.58
CA VAL A 167 -9.00 5.29 -1.59
C VAL A 167 -7.58 4.78 -1.33
N LEU A 168 -6.63 5.66 -1.00
CA LEU A 168 -5.27 5.25 -0.64
C LEU A 168 -5.24 4.47 0.67
N GLY A 169 -6.05 4.86 1.66
CA GLY A 169 -6.19 4.09 2.91
C GLY A 169 -6.65 2.66 2.64
N VAL A 170 -7.75 2.48 1.88
CA VAL A 170 -8.23 1.14 1.51
C VAL A 170 -7.17 0.38 0.70
N ALA A 171 -6.55 1.05 -0.28
CA ALA A 171 -5.56 0.41 -1.14
C ALA A 171 -4.34 -0.09 -0.35
N PHE A 172 -3.77 0.75 0.53
CA PHE A 172 -2.60 0.37 1.33
C PHE A 172 -2.95 -0.66 2.40
N SER A 173 -4.12 -0.54 3.03
CA SER A 173 -4.63 -1.52 3.99
C SER A 173 -4.75 -2.92 3.40
N VAL A 174 -5.40 -3.01 2.23
CA VAL A 174 -5.69 -4.30 1.60
C VAL A 174 -4.45 -4.85 0.90
N VAL A 175 -3.80 -4.08 0.03
CA VAL A 175 -2.69 -4.56 -0.81
C VAL A 175 -1.40 -4.71 0.01
N GLY A 176 -1.15 -3.80 0.95
CA GLY A 176 0.06 -3.81 1.78
C GLY A 176 -0.10 -4.52 3.13
N GLY A 177 -1.27 -5.07 3.46
CA GLY A 177 -1.53 -5.67 4.77
C GLY A 177 -2.43 -6.90 4.71
N LEU A 178 -3.74 -6.70 4.53
CA LEU A 178 -4.72 -7.78 4.64
C LEU A 178 -4.49 -8.90 3.61
N ALA A 179 -4.53 -8.57 2.31
CA ALA A 179 -4.44 -9.56 1.24
C ALA A 179 -3.20 -10.46 1.31
N PRO A 180 -1.97 -9.97 1.51
CA PRO A 180 -0.79 -10.84 1.59
C PRO A 180 -0.79 -11.74 2.83
N LEU A 181 -1.50 -11.38 3.89
CA LEU A 181 -1.59 -12.14 5.13
C LEU A 181 -2.80 -13.08 5.19
N LEU A 182 -3.68 -13.10 4.19
CA LEU A 182 -4.77 -14.09 4.12
C LEU A 182 -4.26 -15.53 3.86
N PRO A 183 -3.41 -15.77 2.85
CA PRO A 183 -2.98 -17.12 2.51
C PRO A 183 -2.19 -17.80 3.63
N ASP A 184 -2.31 -19.12 3.69
CA ASP A 184 -1.46 -19.92 4.56
C ASP A 184 0.00 -19.82 4.14
N ASN A 185 0.87 -19.68 5.13
CA ASN A 185 2.31 -19.66 4.94
C ASN A 185 2.99 -20.37 6.13
N PRO A 186 4.19 -20.94 5.93
CA PRO A 186 4.90 -21.68 6.96
C PRO A 186 5.56 -20.76 8.01
N PHE A 187 5.57 -19.45 7.78
CA PHE A 187 6.31 -18.49 8.59
C PHE A 187 5.49 -17.88 9.71
N MET A 188 4.16 -17.95 9.67
CA MET A 188 3.31 -17.32 10.69
C MET A 188 2.07 -18.18 10.99
N PRO A 189 1.91 -18.66 12.25
CA PRO A 189 0.73 -19.38 12.69
C PRO A 189 -0.58 -18.63 12.39
N PRO A 190 -1.70 -19.33 12.11
CA PRO A 190 -2.94 -18.69 11.69
C PRO A 190 -3.45 -17.58 12.61
N GLN A 191 -3.35 -17.77 13.93
CA GLN A 191 -3.81 -16.80 14.93
C GLN A 191 -2.98 -15.52 14.91
N LEU A 192 -1.65 -15.66 14.85
CA LEU A 192 -0.74 -14.50 14.76
C LEU A 192 -0.90 -13.78 13.43
N ARG A 193 -1.15 -14.53 12.35
CA ARG A 193 -1.40 -13.98 11.01
C ARG A 193 -2.65 -13.13 10.97
N ALA A 194 -3.74 -13.56 11.62
CA ALA A 194 -4.97 -12.78 11.71
C ALA A 194 -4.77 -11.49 12.52
N LEU A 195 -4.10 -11.57 13.67
CA LEU A 195 -3.76 -10.39 14.48
C LEU A 195 -2.88 -9.41 13.71
N HIS A 196 -1.83 -9.91 13.06
CA HIS A 196 -0.92 -9.10 12.25
C HIS A 196 -1.62 -8.51 11.02
N ALA A 197 -2.56 -9.23 10.40
CA ALA A 197 -3.37 -8.70 9.30
C ALA A 197 -4.23 -7.52 9.75
N ILE A 198 -4.83 -7.59 10.95
CA ILE A 198 -5.60 -6.48 11.52
C ILE A 198 -4.67 -5.31 11.85
N GLU A 199 -3.54 -5.57 12.51
CA GLU A 199 -2.53 -4.59 12.87
C GLU A 199 -2.04 -3.79 11.66
N VAL A 200 -1.48 -4.49 10.67
CA VAL A 200 -0.91 -3.92 9.45
C VAL A 200 -2.01 -3.34 8.58
N GLY A 201 -3.18 -3.98 8.52
CA GLY A 201 -4.34 -3.49 7.79
C GLY A 201 -4.82 -2.13 8.31
N VAL A 202 -4.99 -1.98 9.62
CA VAL A 202 -5.45 -0.73 10.23
C VAL A 202 -4.38 0.35 10.15
N SER A 203 -3.12 0.05 10.46
CA SER A 203 -2.03 1.04 10.38
C SER A 203 -1.81 1.52 8.95
N ASN A 204 -1.82 0.64 7.95
CA ASN A 204 -1.71 1.04 6.55
C ASN A 204 -2.96 1.80 6.04
N PHE A 205 -4.15 1.53 6.58
CA PHE A 205 -5.34 2.33 6.28
C PHE A 205 -5.15 3.77 6.73
N LEU A 206 -4.81 3.96 8.01
CA LEU A 206 -4.57 5.28 8.58
C LEU A 206 -3.43 5.99 7.85
N PHE A 207 -2.36 5.27 7.54
CA PHE A 207 -1.23 5.80 6.81
C PHE A 207 -1.61 6.26 5.41
N GLY A 208 -2.32 5.43 4.63
CA GLY A 208 -2.78 5.81 3.29
C GLY A 208 -3.72 7.03 3.32
N ALA A 209 -4.57 7.14 4.35
CA ALA A 209 -5.41 8.31 4.54
C ALA A 209 -4.61 9.59 4.81
N ILE A 210 -3.59 9.50 5.68
CA ILE A 210 -2.66 10.60 5.99
C ILE A 210 -1.87 11.00 4.75
N VAL A 211 -1.30 10.04 4.01
CA VAL A 211 -0.54 10.31 2.78
C VAL A 211 -1.44 11.01 1.75
N GLY A 212 -2.65 10.51 1.52
CA GLY A 212 -3.60 11.16 0.62
C GLY A 212 -3.96 12.58 1.05
N TRP A 213 -4.07 12.84 2.36
CA TRP A 213 -4.36 14.18 2.88
C TRP A 213 -3.16 15.12 2.71
N LEU A 214 -1.95 14.67 3.07
CA LEU A 214 -0.72 15.47 2.98
C LEU A 214 -0.36 15.84 1.53
N LEU A 215 -0.54 14.89 0.61
CA LEU A 215 -0.14 15.04 -0.79
C LEU A 215 -1.20 15.70 -1.68
N THR A 216 -2.38 16.05 -1.17
CA THR A 216 -3.43 16.69 -1.98
C THR A 216 -3.74 18.12 -1.54
N ARG A 217 -4.09 18.99 -2.51
CA ARG A 217 -4.80 20.25 -2.24
C ARG A 217 -6.23 20.12 -2.75
N LYS A 218 -7.15 20.80 -2.05
CA LYS A 218 -8.49 21.06 -2.60
C LYS A 218 -8.35 21.78 -3.95
N PRO A 219 -9.11 21.38 -4.98
CA PRO A 219 -9.19 22.12 -6.23
C PRO A 219 -9.57 23.57 -5.94
N LYS A 220 -8.89 24.54 -6.56
CA LYS A 220 -9.30 25.94 -6.47
C LYS A 220 -10.67 26.06 -7.18
N PRO A 221 -11.72 26.59 -6.54
CA PRO A 221 -13.01 26.76 -7.19
C PRO A 221 -12.86 27.67 -8.41
N ALA A 222 -13.48 27.29 -9.53
CA ALA A 222 -13.38 27.97 -10.82
C ALA A 222 -13.83 29.44 -10.78
N SER A 223 -14.62 29.84 -9.78
CA SER A 223 -15.06 31.23 -9.57
C SER A 223 -13.95 32.20 -9.16
N ALA A 224 -12.76 31.73 -8.79
CA ALA A 224 -11.61 32.57 -8.42
C ALA A 224 -10.61 32.82 -9.57
N GLN A 225 -11.00 32.54 -10.82
CA GLN A 225 -10.26 32.90 -12.04
C GLN A 225 -10.98 33.98 -12.88
N ALA A 226 -12.17 34.43 -12.46
CA ALA A 226 -12.89 35.53 -13.07
C ALA A 226 -12.85 36.76 -12.15
N ALA A 227 -11.66 37.32 -11.93
CA ALA A 227 -11.51 38.69 -11.46
C ALA A 227 -10.39 39.31 -12.31
N PRO A 228 -10.69 40.39 -13.06
CA PRO A 228 -9.74 41.04 -13.97
C PRO A 228 -8.54 41.65 -13.25
#